data_AF-A0A953RQC3-F1
#
_entry.id   AF-A0A953RQC3-F1
#
_cell.length_a   1.000
_cell.length_b   1.000
_cell.length_c   1.000
_cell.angle_alpha   90.00
_cell.angle_beta   90.00
_cell.angle_gamma   90.00
#
_symmetry.space_group_name_H-M   'P 1'
#
loop_
_entity.id
_entity.type
_entity.pdbx_description
1 polymer ?
#
loop_
_entity_poly.entity_id
_entity_poly.type
_entity_poly.pdbx_seq_one_letter_code
_entity_poly.pdbx_strand_id
1 'polypeptide(L)'
;MTWVRVSLAGLALFLLFSPALSQRQRDPLTSAEIDQLRDTALEPDFRLKLYVTFARARLTALEQARSDPKTTDRGQVTHDRLQDFLDVYDELNENIDTYVDRKSDLRKVLKAVIEGDTEFQAKLRALRDDATANKEESAQYEFLLSNALDTLDSSVQDHRQLLTEQEEAAKHKKPAKR
;
A
#
# COMPACT_ATOMS: atom_id res chain seq x y z
N MET A 1 44.20 31.75 -49.95
CA MET A 1 44.13 30.71 -48.91
C MET A 1 44.54 31.34 -47.58
N THR A 2 43.61 31.96 -46.84
CA THR A 2 43.70 32.25 -45.39
C THR A 2 42.39 32.85 -44.87
N TRP A 3 41.57 31.96 -44.29
CA TRP A 3 40.62 32.09 -43.16
C TRP A 3 40.02 33.47 -42.80
N VAL A 4 38.72 33.61 -43.08
CA VAL A 4 37.83 34.60 -42.43
C VAL A 4 37.39 34.04 -41.07
N ARG A 5 37.69 34.76 -39.99
CA ARG A 5 37.16 34.51 -38.65
C ARG A 5 35.78 35.17 -38.54
N VAL A 6 34.72 34.38 -38.40
CA VAL A 6 33.42 34.87 -37.96
C VAL A 6 33.22 34.45 -36.50
N SER A 7 33.09 35.46 -35.65
CA SER A 7 32.87 35.37 -34.22
C SER A 7 31.38 35.26 -33.89
N LEU A 8 31.09 34.57 -32.78
CA LEU A 8 29.85 34.52 -32.00
C LEU A 8 28.57 34.05 -32.72
N ALA A 9 28.34 32.74 -32.73
CA ALA A 9 26.98 32.18 -32.73
C ALA A 9 26.57 31.94 -31.27
N GLY A 10 25.59 32.72 -30.81
CA GLY A 10 25.09 32.74 -29.44
C GLY A 10 24.51 31.40 -29.01
N LEU A 11 24.94 30.97 -27.83
CA LEU A 11 24.37 29.89 -27.04
C LEU A 11 22.99 30.35 -26.51
N ALA A 12 21.90 29.94 -27.16
CA ALA A 12 20.55 30.10 -26.62
C ALA A 12 20.00 28.71 -26.24
N LEU A 13 20.54 28.17 -25.15
CA LEU A 13 20.00 26.99 -24.48
C LEU A 13 18.81 27.44 -23.62
N PHE A 14 17.61 27.47 -24.19
CA PHE A 14 16.38 27.54 -23.39
C PHE A 14 16.16 26.19 -22.69
N LEU A 15 16.81 26.03 -21.54
CA LEU A 15 16.44 25.03 -20.56
C LEU A 15 15.05 25.38 -20.03
N LEU A 16 14.03 24.72 -20.58
CA LEU A 16 12.72 24.59 -19.96
C LEU A 16 12.89 23.76 -18.68
N PHE A 17 13.28 24.41 -17.58
CA PHE A 17 13.07 23.86 -16.25
C PHE A 17 11.59 24.02 -15.92
N SER A 18 10.77 23.07 -16.39
CA SER A 18 9.48 22.83 -15.75
C SER A 18 9.80 22.36 -14.33
N PRO A 19 9.34 23.05 -13.27
CA PRO A 19 9.32 22.42 -11.97
C PRO A 19 8.33 21.26 -12.10
N ALA A 20 8.84 20.05 -12.26
CA ALA A 20 8.09 18.88 -11.87
C ALA A 20 7.74 19.13 -10.40
N LEU A 21 6.49 19.50 -10.14
CA LEU A 21 5.89 19.27 -8.85
C LEU A 21 5.99 17.76 -8.68
N SER A 22 7.12 17.28 -8.15
CA SER A 22 7.16 15.98 -7.52
C SER A 22 6.00 16.01 -6.56
N GLN A 23 4.95 15.23 -6.86
CA GLN A 23 4.09 14.72 -5.81
C GLN A 23 5.08 14.14 -4.80
N ARG A 24 5.36 14.90 -3.74
CA ARG A 24 6.01 14.35 -2.56
C ARG A 24 5.04 13.28 -2.13
N GLN A 25 5.36 12.03 -2.46
CA GLN A 25 4.68 10.87 -1.93
C GLN A 25 4.68 11.11 -0.42
N ARG A 26 3.49 11.37 0.12
CA ARG A 26 3.36 11.55 1.56
C ARG A 26 3.83 10.24 2.17
N ASP A 27 4.60 10.32 3.24
CA ASP A 27 4.90 9.13 4.02
C ASP A 27 3.55 8.51 4.45
N PRO A 28 3.27 7.25 4.08
CA PRO A 28 2.01 6.58 4.42
C PRO A 28 1.84 6.37 5.93
N LEU A 29 2.95 6.45 6.67
CA LEU A 29 2.98 6.24 8.10
C LEU A 29 3.07 7.56 8.86
N THR A 30 2.35 7.62 9.96
CA THR A 30 2.49 8.71 10.93
C THR A 30 3.79 8.54 11.72
N SER A 31 4.29 9.63 12.33
CA SER A 31 5.48 9.57 13.18
C SER A 31 5.36 8.55 14.31
N ALA A 32 4.17 8.42 14.91
CA ALA A 32 3.92 7.45 15.97
C ALA A 32 3.99 5.99 15.47
N GLU A 33 3.55 5.73 14.25
CA GLU A 33 3.60 4.39 13.64
C GLU A 33 5.02 4.02 13.22
N ILE A 34 5.78 5.00 12.72
CA ILE A 34 7.21 4.85 12.47
C ILE A 34 7.93 4.48 13.77
N ASP A 35 7.62 5.15 14.88
CA ASP A 35 8.20 4.83 16.18
C ASP A 35 7.82 3.41 16.65
N GLN A 36 6.56 3.01 16.51
CA GLN A 36 6.14 1.63 16.80
C GLN A 36 6.91 0.60 15.95
N LEU A 37 7.14 0.89 14.66
CA LEU A 37 7.93 0.02 13.79
C LEU A 37 9.40 -0.04 14.19
N ARG A 38 9.98 1.05 14.71
CA ARG A 38 11.37 1.05 15.24
C ARG A 38 11.51 0.13 16.45
N ASP A 39 10.51 0.09 17.33
CA ASP A 39 10.54 -0.69 18.57
C ASP A 39 10.48 -2.21 18.36
N THR A 40 10.16 -2.67 17.15
CA THR A 40 10.07 -4.11 16.81
C THR A 40 11.41 -4.81 16.55
N ALA A 41 12.53 -4.07 16.57
CA ALA A 41 13.86 -4.60 16.23
C ALA A 41 13.96 -5.30 14.85
N LEU A 42 13.12 -4.90 13.88
CA LEU A 42 13.04 -5.48 12.53
C LEU A 42 12.49 -6.91 12.45
N GLU A 43 11.92 -7.43 13.54
CA GLU A 43 11.32 -8.76 13.58
C GLU A 43 10.05 -8.82 12.70
N PRO A 44 10.00 -9.72 11.69
CA PRO A 44 8.89 -9.76 10.72
C PRO A 44 7.55 -10.04 11.39
N ASP A 45 7.54 -10.90 12.41
CA ASP A 45 6.36 -11.30 13.17
C ASP A 45 5.64 -10.10 13.81
N PHE A 46 6.39 -9.08 14.24
CA PHE A 46 5.86 -7.88 14.87
C PHE A 46 5.58 -6.78 13.85
N ARG A 47 6.48 -6.54 12.90
CA ARG A 47 6.32 -5.46 11.91
C ARG A 47 5.14 -5.69 10.98
N LEU A 48 4.99 -6.90 10.43
CA LEU A 48 3.89 -7.16 9.51
C LEU A 48 2.52 -7.11 10.22
N LYS A 49 2.45 -7.46 11.51
CA LYS A 49 1.23 -7.25 12.32
C LYS A 49 0.91 -5.78 12.55
N LEU A 50 1.94 -4.94 12.71
CA LEU A 50 1.74 -3.49 12.83
C LEU A 50 1.20 -2.91 11.53
N TYR A 51 1.76 -3.28 10.37
CA TYR A 51 1.21 -2.85 9.08
C TYR A 51 -0.25 -3.26 8.88
N VAL A 52 -0.63 -4.50 9.22
CA VAL A 52 -2.05 -4.93 9.23
C VAL A 52 -2.88 -4.06 10.19
N THR A 53 -2.34 -3.70 11.35
CA THR A 53 -3.03 -2.82 12.31
C THR A 53 -3.24 -1.41 11.75
N PHE A 54 -2.23 -0.86 11.07
CA PHE A 54 -2.30 0.46 10.46
C PHE A 54 -3.30 0.48 9.31
N ALA A 55 -3.24 -0.49 8.40
CA ALA A 55 -4.21 -0.64 7.31
C ALA A 55 -5.65 -0.73 7.83
N ARG A 56 -5.87 -1.53 8.89
CA ARG A 56 -7.18 -1.60 9.58
C ARG A 56 -7.62 -0.25 10.12
N ALA A 57 -6.70 0.52 10.72
CA ALA A 57 -7.01 1.84 11.24
C ALA A 57 -7.45 2.81 10.13
N ARG A 58 -6.91 2.71 8.92
CA ARG A 58 -7.32 3.56 7.78
C ARG A 58 -8.73 3.22 7.32
N LEU A 59 -9.07 1.94 7.17
CA LEU A 59 -10.44 1.53 6.84
C LEU A 59 -11.43 1.91 7.95
N THR A 60 -11.03 1.80 9.21
CA THR A 60 -11.86 2.27 10.33
C THR A 60 -12.09 3.78 10.26
N ALA A 61 -11.07 4.57 9.93
CA ALA A 61 -11.21 6.02 9.76
C ALA A 61 -12.09 6.37 8.54
N LEU A 62 -12.02 5.60 7.45
CA LEU A 62 -12.91 5.72 6.30
C LEU A 62 -14.37 5.50 6.72
N GLU A 63 -14.66 4.40 7.41
CA GLU A 63 -16.01 4.07 7.89
C GLU A 63 -16.57 5.14 8.83
N GLN A 64 -15.73 5.65 9.75
CA GLN A 64 -16.09 6.74 10.65
C GLN A 64 -16.42 8.03 9.89
N ALA A 65 -15.58 8.42 8.92
CA ALA A 65 -15.81 9.62 8.13
C ALA A 65 -17.13 9.52 7.32
N ARG A 66 -17.43 8.36 6.74
CA ARG A 66 -18.69 8.16 5.99
C ARG A 66 -19.93 8.15 6.89
N SER A 67 -19.78 7.72 8.14
CA SER A 67 -20.87 7.66 9.11
C SER A 67 -21.14 8.99 9.83
N ASP A 68 -20.20 9.94 9.79
CA ASP A 68 -20.38 11.24 10.41
C ASP A 68 -21.31 12.13 9.55
N PRO A 69 -22.48 12.54 10.04
CA PRO A 69 -23.40 13.40 9.30
C PRO A 69 -22.83 14.80 9.01
N LYS A 70 -21.71 15.18 9.64
CA LYS A 70 -21.02 16.46 9.41
C LYS A 70 -20.02 16.39 8.27
N THR A 71 -19.73 15.20 7.74
CA THR A 71 -18.78 15.04 6.63
C THR A 71 -19.33 15.71 5.38
N THR A 72 -18.69 16.82 5.01
CA THR A 72 -18.87 17.47 3.71
C THR A 72 -17.95 16.82 2.69
N ASP A 73 -18.34 16.85 1.41
CA ASP A 73 -17.54 16.29 0.31
C ASP A 73 -17.18 14.79 0.52
N ARG A 74 -18.20 14.00 0.88
CA ARG A 74 -18.05 12.60 1.29
C ARG A 74 -17.36 11.74 0.24
N GLY A 75 -17.53 12.04 -1.05
CA GLY A 75 -16.86 11.36 -2.16
C GLY A 75 -15.34 11.53 -2.11
N GLN A 76 -14.86 12.78 -2.07
CA GLN A 76 -13.44 13.09 -1.98
C GLN A 76 -12.82 12.58 -0.68
N VAL A 77 -13.54 12.73 0.45
CA VAL A 77 -13.07 12.18 1.74
C VAL A 77 -12.93 10.66 1.67
N THR A 78 -13.85 9.97 1.00
CA THR A 78 -13.76 8.51 0.79
C THR A 78 -12.56 8.16 -0.09
N HIS A 79 -12.36 8.91 -1.18
CA HIS A 79 -11.19 8.75 -2.06
C HIS A 79 -9.88 8.88 -1.27
N ASP A 80 -9.71 9.97 -0.52
CA ASP A 80 -8.46 10.24 0.21
C ASP A 80 -8.18 9.19 1.28
N ARG A 81 -9.21 8.76 2.02
CA ARG A 81 -9.07 7.72 3.04
C ARG A 81 -8.80 6.34 2.46
N LEU A 82 -9.32 6.07 1.26
CA LEU A 82 -9.02 4.85 0.54
C LEU A 82 -7.57 4.86 0.02
N GLN A 83 -7.07 6.02 -0.43
CA GLN A 83 -5.66 6.17 -0.78
C GLN A 83 -4.76 5.94 0.44
N ASP A 84 -5.09 6.53 1.60
CA ASP A 84 -4.35 6.30 2.85
C ASP A 84 -4.27 4.79 3.19
N PHE A 85 -5.34 4.04 2.94
CA PHE A 85 -5.35 2.58 3.13
C PHE A 85 -4.43 1.87 2.14
N LEU A 86 -4.53 2.19 0.85
CA LEU A 86 -3.71 1.56 -0.19
C LEU A 86 -2.23 1.81 0.04
N ASP A 87 -1.83 3.03 0.38
CA ASP A 87 -0.42 3.35 0.57
C ASP A 87 0.20 2.52 1.72
N VAL A 88 -0.56 2.28 2.80
CA VAL A 88 -0.10 1.41 3.90
C VAL A 88 -0.14 -0.08 3.53
N TYR A 89 -1.10 -0.48 2.70
CA TYR A 89 -1.20 -1.86 2.22
C TYR A 89 -0.07 -2.22 1.25
N ASP A 90 0.32 -1.29 0.39
CA ASP A 90 1.47 -1.46 -0.50
C ASP A 90 2.77 -1.60 0.32
N GLU A 91 2.95 -0.78 1.36
CA GLU A 91 4.08 -0.93 2.30
C GLU A 91 4.09 -2.29 3.02
N LEU A 92 2.92 -2.85 3.36
CA LEU A 92 2.82 -4.20 3.91
C LEU A 92 3.39 -5.23 2.93
N ASN A 93 2.96 -5.16 1.66
CA ASN A 93 3.38 -6.07 0.60
C ASN A 93 4.89 -5.94 0.33
N GLU A 94 5.41 -4.71 0.21
CA GLU A 94 6.85 -4.47 0.02
C GLU A 94 7.70 -5.01 1.19
N ASN A 95 7.19 -4.92 2.42
CA ASN A 95 7.88 -5.50 3.58
C ASN A 95 7.84 -7.04 3.54
N ILE A 96 6.73 -7.65 3.12
CA ILE A 96 6.64 -9.11 2.93
C ILE A 96 7.71 -9.56 1.94
N ASP A 97 7.80 -8.93 0.77
CA ASP A 97 8.81 -9.24 -0.25
C ASP A 97 10.24 -9.10 0.30
N THR A 98 10.51 -8.01 1.01
CA THR A 98 11.80 -7.78 1.67
C THR A 98 12.17 -8.93 2.62
N TYR A 99 11.21 -9.45 3.39
CA TYR A 99 11.47 -10.55 4.31
C TYR A 99 11.58 -11.91 3.61
N VAL A 100 10.85 -12.11 2.52
CA VAL A 100 10.98 -13.28 1.64
C VAL A 100 12.38 -13.33 1.03
N ASP A 101 12.91 -12.21 0.55
CA ASP A 101 14.26 -12.10 0.00
C ASP A 101 15.32 -12.45 1.04
N ARG A 102 15.12 -12.02 2.29
CA ARG A 102 15.95 -12.37 3.45
C ARG A 102 15.78 -13.82 3.93
N LYS A 103 14.94 -14.62 3.27
CA LYS A 103 14.63 -16.01 3.62
C LYS A 103 14.07 -16.15 5.04
N SER A 104 13.34 -15.14 5.51
CA SER A 104 12.69 -15.14 6.82
C SER A 104 11.56 -16.17 6.86
N ASP A 105 11.36 -16.78 8.02
CA ASP A 105 10.19 -17.64 8.25
C ASP A 105 8.97 -16.77 8.57
N LEU A 106 8.05 -16.69 7.63
CA LEU A 106 6.85 -15.85 7.70
C LEU A 106 5.58 -16.65 7.98
N ARG A 107 5.67 -17.98 8.10
CA ARG A 107 4.49 -18.87 8.18
C ARG A 107 3.50 -18.49 9.27
N LYS A 108 4.01 -18.01 10.41
CA LYS A 108 3.18 -17.61 11.54
C LYS A 108 2.48 -16.28 11.27
N VAL A 109 3.21 -15.28 10.80
CA VAL A 109 2.66 -13.94 10.57
C VAL A 109 1.81 -13.84 9.31
N LEU A 110 2.10 -14.61 8.26
CA LEU A 110 1.25 -14.69 7.06
C LEU A 110 -0.18 -15.13 7.38
N LYS A 111 -0.40 -15.95 8.42
CA LYS A 111 -1.76 -16.30 8.87
C LYS A 111 -2.54 -15.07 9.36
N ALA A 112 -1.87 -14.18 10.09
CA ALA A 112 -2.46 -12.93 10.56
C ALA A 112 -2.64 -11.91 9.42
N VAL A 113 -1.73 -11.89 8.45
CA VAL A 113 -1.86 -11.08 7.23
C VAL A 113 -3.09 -11.51 6.43
N ILE A 114 -3.23 -12.81 6.13
CA ILE A 114 -4.37 -13.35 5.35
C ILE A 114 -5.72 -13.12 6.06
N GLU A 115 -5.75 -13.19 7.38
CA GLU A 115 -6.94 -12.83 8.17
C GLU A 115 -7.28 -11.34 7.98
N GLY A 116 -6.28 -10.46 8.07
CA GLY A 116 -6.41 -9.03 7.77
C GLY A 116 -6.90 -8.79 6.35
N ASP A 117 -6.32 -9.45 5.34
CA ASP A 117 -6.72 -9.30 3.95
C ASP A 117 -8.20 -9.67 3.74
N THR A 118 -8.66 -10.75 4.38
CA THR A 118 -10.06 -11.20 4.29
C THR A 118 -11.00 -10.17 4.91
N GLU A 119 -10.62 -9.57 6.04
CA GLU A 119 -11.34 -8.47 6.67
C GLU A 119 -11.41 -7.24 5.74
N PHE A 120 -10.28 -6.84 5.16
CA PHE A 120 -10.19 -5.66 4.30
C PHE A 120 -11.00 -5.84 3.02
N GLN A 121 -10.94 -7.02 2.38
CA GLN A 121 -11.79 -7.37 1.24
C GLN A 121 -13.28 -7.23 1.57
N ALA A 122 -13.71 -7.71 2.74
CA ALA A 122 -15.11 -7.61 3.16
C ALA A 122 -15.53 -6.14 3.31
N LYS A 123 -14.69 -5.31 3.94
CA LYS A 123 -14.95 -3.86 4.11
C LYS A 123 -15.00 -3.12 2.78
N LEU A 124 -14.06 -3.35 1.87
CA LEU A 124 -14.05 -2.69 0.55
C LEU A 124 -15.21 -3.14 -0.34
N ARG A 125 -15.61 -4.41 -0.29
CA ARG A 125 -16.81 -4.89 -1.00
C ARG A 125 -18.08 -4.26 -0.43
N ALA A 126 -18.18 -4.13 0.89
CA ALA A 126 -19.29 -3.41 1.53
C ALA A 126 -19.34 -1.93 1.11
N LEU A 127 -18.18 -1.27 0.97
CA LEU A 127 -18.10 0.11 0.46
C LEU A 127 -18.58 0.21 -1.00
N ARG A 128 -18.21 -0.74 -1.85
CA ARG A 128 -18.65 -0.80 -3.25
C ARG A 128 -20.16 -0.99 -3.36
N ASP A 129 -20.72 -1.83 -2.50
CA ASP A 129 -22.13 -2.21 -2.52
C ASP A 129 -23.01 -1.26 -1.66
N ASP A 130 -22.44 -0.17 -1.15
CA ASP A 130 -23.13 0.84 -0.32
C ASP A 130 -24.17 1.61 -1.14
N ALA A 131 -25.45 1.33 -0.88
CA ALA A 131 -26.58 1.98 -1.53
C ALA A 131 -26.84 3.42 -1.08
N THR A 132 -26.10 3.94 -0.09
CA THR A 132 -26.28 5.31 0.44
C THR A 132 -25.51 6.37 -0.34
N ALA A 133 -24.56 5.97 -1.19
CA ALA A 133 -23.86 6.86 -2.10
C ALA A 133 -24.68 7.08 -3.39
N ASN A 134 -24.78 8.33 -3.83
CA ASN A 134 -25.31 8.62 -5.17
C ASN A 134 -24.21 8.47 -6.23
N LYS A 135 -24.59 8.53 -7.51
CA LYS A 135 -23.66 8.31 -8.63
C LYS A 135 -22.54 9.34 -8.66
N GLU A 136 -22.84 10.60 -8.37
CA GLU A 136 -21.88 11.70 -8.38
C GLU A 136 -20.82 11.56 -7.28
N GLU A 137 -21.21 11.06 -6.11
CA GLU A 137 -20.29 10.75 -5.02
C GLU A 137 -19.41 9.54 -5.36
N SER A 138 -20.03 8.44 -5.81
CA SER A 138 -19.30 7.20 -6.14
C SER A 138 -18.28 7.40 -7.25
N ALA A 139 -18.59 8.23 -8.26
CA ALA A 139 -17.69 8.54 -9.36
C ALA A 139 -16.35 9.16 -8.90
N GLN A 140 -16.27 9.71 -7.69
CA GLN A 140 -15.04 10.32 -7.17
C GLN A 140 -14.05 9.27 -6.63
N TYR A 141 -14.49 8.07 -6.29
CA TYR A 141 -13.64 7.04 -5.68
C TYR A 141 -13.75 5.66 -6.33
N GLU A 142 -14.71 5.42 -7.23
CA GLU A 142 -14.99 4.09 -7.79
C GLU A 142 -13.79 3.44 -8.49
N PHE A 143 -12.99 4.24 -9.21
CA PHE A 143 -11.78 3.74 -9.87
C PHE A 143 -10.72 3.30 -8.85
N LEU A 144 -10.47 4.12 -7.83
CA LEU A 144 -9.53 3.80 -6.76
C LEU A 144 -10.01 2.58 -5.95
N LEU A 145 -11.32 2.44 -5.74
CA LEU A 145 -11.93 1.30 -5.07
C LEU A 145 -11.80 0.00 -5.87
N SER A 146 -11.98 0.07 -7.19
CA SER A 146 -11.72 -1.08 -8.05
C SER A 146 -10.26 -1.50 -7.97
N ASN A 147 -9.33 -0.55 -8.10
CA ASN A 147 -7.90 -0.85 -7.98
C ASN A 147 -7.54 -1.43 -6.61
N ALA A 148 -8.11 -0.89 -5.53
CA ALA A 148 -7.89 -1.41 -4.19
C ALA A 148 -8.36 -2.86 -4.04
N LEU A 149 -9.54 -3.18 -4.58
CA LEU A 149 -10.07 -4.53 -4.58
C LEU A 149 -9.22 -5.48 -5.43
N ASP A 150 -8.77 -5.04 -6.61
CA ASP A 150 -7.93 -5.84 -7.49
C ASP A 150 -6.56 -6.13 -6.83
N THR A 151 -5.94 -5.13 -6.22
CA THR A 151 -4.68 -5.27 -5.46
C THR A 151 -4.84 -6.22 -4.29
N LEU A 152 -5.93 -6.14 -3.52
CA LEU A 152 -6.18 -7.07 -2.42
C LEU A 152 -6.43 -8.48 -2.93
N ASP A 153 -7.23 -8.63 -4.00
CA ASP A 153 -7.59 -9.94 -4.54
C ASP A 153 -6.33 -10.69 -5.05
N SER A 154 -5.38 -9.99 -5.69
CA SER A 154 -4.08 -10.58 -6.05
C SER A 154 -3.22 -10.87 -4.81
N SER A 155 -3.08 -9.90 -3.90
CA SER A 155 -2.23 -10.04 -2.71
C SER A 155 -2.67 -11.19 -1.81
N VAL A 156 -3.97 -11.41 -1.62
CA VAL A 156 -4.50 -12.56 -0.85
C VAL A 156 -4.08 -13.89 -1.47
N GLN A 157 -4.11 -13.98 -2.80
CA GLN A 157 -3.68 -15.18 -3.52
C GLN A 157 -2.19 -15.41 -3.31
N ASP A 158 -1.38 -14.35 -3.47
CA ASP A 158 0.07 -14.39 -3.30
C ASP A 158 0.46 -14.76 -1.86
N HIS A 159 -0.18 -14.17 -0.85
CA HIS A 159 0.07 -14.47 0.56
C HIS A 159 -0.26 -15.93 0.92
N ARG A 160 -1.37 -16.47 0.38
CA ARG A 160 -1.76 -17.88 0.57
C ARG A 160 -0.80 -18.84 -0.11
N GLN A 161 -0.38 -18.50 -1.32
CA GLN A 161 0.61 -19.27 -2.06
C GLN A 161 1.95 -19.27 -1.31
N LEU A 162 2.44 -18.10 -0.89
CA LEU A 162 3.68 -17.95 -0.13
C LEU A 162 3.66 -18.76 1.16
N LEU A 163 2.54 -18.72 1.91
CA LEU A 163 2.39 -19.55 3.12
C LEU A 163 2.53 -21.03 2.80
N THR A 164 1.85 -21.50 1.74
CA THR A 164 1.90 -22.89 1.29
C THR A 164 3.33 -23.29 0.91
N GLU A 165 4.02 -22.46 0.13
CA GLU A 165 5.41 -22.70 -0.29
C GLU A 165 6.36 -22.79 0.90
N GLN A 166 6.25 -21.90 1.89
CA GLN A 166 7.08 -21.97 3.09
C GLN A 166 6.76 -23.19 3.96
N GLU A 167 5.49 -23.59 4.06
CA GLU A 167 5.09 -24.80 4.77
C GLU A 167 5.66 -26.07 4.12
N GLU A 168 5.61 -26.18 2.79
CA GLU A 168 6.23 -27.29 2.05
C GLU A 168 7.76 -27.29 2.21
N ALA A 169 8.42 -26.16 2.01
CA ALA A 169 9.87 -26.03 2.18
C ALA A 169 10.32 -26.46 3.58
N ALA A 170 9.53 -26.18 4.62
CA ALA A 170 9.83 -26.58 5.99
C ALA A 170 9.66 -28.09 6.23
N LYS A 171 8.78 -28.79 5.49
CA LYS A 171 8.67 -30.26 5.56
C LYS A 171 9.93 -30.93 5.03
N HIS A 172 10.48 -30.42 3.94
CA HIS A 172 11.69 -30.97 3.30
C HIS A 172 12.99 -30.66 4.06
N LYS A 173 12.99 -29.65 4.94
CA LYS A 173 14.16 -29.31 5.79
C LYS A 173 14.26 -30.14 7.07
N LYS A 174 13.23 -30.87 7.48
CA LYS A 174 13.32 -31.76 8.66
C LYS A 174 14.22 -32.95 8.32
N PRO A 175 15.34 -33.19 9.03
CA PRO A 175 16.11 -34.41 8.80
C PRO A 175 15.20 -35.61 9.06
N ALA A 176 15.24 -36.60 8.16
CA ALA A 176 14.62 -37.89 8.39
C ALA A 176 15.05 -38.36 9.79
N LYS A 177 14.09 -38.61 10.68
CA LYS A 177 14.35 -39.18 12.00
C LYS A 177 15.26 -40.40 11.80
N ARG A 178 16.51 -40.30 12.25
CA ARG A 178 17.39 -41.44 12.43
C ARG A 178 16.92 -42.22 13.65
#